data_AF-A0A957FR08-F1
#
_entry.id   AF-A0A957FR08-F1
#
_cell.length_a   1.000
_cell.length_b   1.000
_cell.length_c   1.000
_cell.angle_alpha   90.00
_cell.angle_beta   90.00
_cell.angle_gamma   90.00
#
_symmetry.space_group_name_H-M   'P 1'
#
loop_
_entity.id
_entity.type
_entity.pdbx_description
1 polymer ?
#
loop_
_entity_poly.entity_id
_entity_poly.type
_entity_poly.pdbx_seq_one_letter_code
_entity_poly.pdbx_strand_id
1 'polypeptide(L)'
;MSRKVINTGIIFGLLISLAALYPAISLVAPLSVEGLLRPIQSELWHGIALMVSAAFVLALTTSFGHVAARRGRADSIHTGAKMGAFAGLIVGFLTFVTIVSPLVALFAYDQIAAFPPGPGMIFPPATNLNEYIDRMVYNPTMALVMVLGFHAFLGAVMGALAIWRNPPIENDRLPLTEHLNTQKNPRSWLPEDRQAVGVAILTGLIFGAVFTFLEAQFFTDLTNMITNMPTEVFNTRSIESRMPGSVFVTTVFPTLALLALGGVVVYFMHNPTHRLRTRVGAVVLATVTTIVPLVAINLRYILLWLGLAPYLAYYAIEEWLSMPVALDEITVEESVMYATQLQTFLATQVADAKFFGTAAFVVPWIVLFGFTIGMVVVGVLEGMFFGLVMPMFRPAPIDKAARLRRKLSRDPA
;
A
#
# COMPACT_ATOMS: atom_id res chain seq x y z
N MET A 1 15.28 8.53 12.96
CA MET A 1 14.17 7.63 13.33
C MET A 1 14.71 6.20 13.43
N SER A 2 14.23 5.35 14.33
CA SER A 2 14.81 4.00 14.53
C SER A 2 14.02 2.92 13.78
N ARG A 3 14.69 1.90 13.24
CA ARG A 3 14.05 0.72 12.62
C ARG A 3 13.02 0.06 13.55
N LYS A 4 13.22 0.19 14.86
CA LYS A 4 12.32 -0.38 15.87
C LYS A 4 10.94 0.30 15.86
N VAL A 5 10.86 1.59 15.52
CA VAL A 5 9.57 2.31 15.41
C VAL A 5 8.76 1.78 14.22
N ILE A 6 9.42 1.59 13.08
CA ILE A 6 8.82 1.01 11.87
C ILE A 6 8.30 -0.41 12.17
N ASN A 7 9.13 -1.27 12.76
CA ASN A 7 8.72 -2.63 13.11
C ASN A 7 7.56 -2.66 14.12
N THR A 8 7.54 -1.74 15.09
CA THR A 8 6.39 -1.60 15.98
C THR A 8 5.13 -1.25 15.19
N GLY A 9 5.19 -0.27 14.29
CA GLY A 9 4.05 0.09 13.44
C GLY A 9 3.53 -1.09 12.62
N ILE A 10 4.44 -1.85 11.99
CA ILE A 10 4.08 -3.03 11.19
C ILE A 10 3.42 -4.11 12.06
N ILE A 11 4.05 -4.50 13.17
CA ILE A 11 3.54 -5.57 14.04
C ILE A 11 2.17 -5.19 14.62
N PHE A 12 2.05 -3.99 15.16
CA PHE A 12 0.77 -3.53 15.72
C PHE A 12 -0.28 -3.36 14.64
N GLY A 13 0.07 -2.86 13.46
CA GLY A 13 -0.85 -2.74 12.33
C GLY A 13 -1.39 -4.09 11.89
N LEU A 14 -0.54 -5.10 11.75
CA LEU A 14 -0.95 -6.46 11.42
C LEU A 14 -1.86 -7.05 12.51
N LEU A 15 -1.51 -6.90 13.79
CA LEU A 15 -2.31 -7.44 14.90
C LEU A 15 -3.67 -6.73 15.01
N ILE A 16 -3.72 -5.41 14.87
CA ILE A 16 -4.97 -4.63 14.86
C ILE A 16 -5.83 -5.06 13.68
N SER A 17 -5.24 -5.20 12.49
CA SER A 17 -5.94 -5.62 11.28
C SER A 17 -6.53 -7.02 11.44
N LEU A 18 -5.76 -7.98 11.96
CA LEU A 18 -6.24 -9.34 12.22
C LEU A 18 -7.38 -9.36 13.27
N ALA A 19 -7.25 -8.58 14.34
CA ALA A 19 -8.29 -8.48 15.36
C ALA A 19 -9.56 -7.77 14.84
N ALA A 20 -9.42 -6.82 13.93
CA ALA A 20 -10.54 -6.11 13.30
C ALA A 20 -11.20 -6.89 12.14
N LEU A 21 -10.53 -7.93 11.62
CA LEU A 21 -11.03 -8.71 10.49
C LEU A 21 -12.32 -9.46 10.84
N TYR A 22 -12.38 -10.08 12.02
CA TYR A 22 -13.56 -10.81 12.45
C TYR A 22 -14.82 -9.92 12.56
N PRO A 23 -14.82 -8.78 13.27
CA PRO A 23 -15.98 -7.90 13.28
C PRO A 23 -16.32 -7.33 11.90
N ALA A 24 -15.33 -7.03 11.05
CA ALA A 24 -15.58 -6.57 9.68
C ALA A 24 -16.34 -7.62 8.84
N ILE A 25 -15.89 -8.88 8.87
CA ILE A 25 -16.51 -9.97 8.11
C ILE A 25 -17.84 -10.42 8.73
N SER A 26 -17.97 -10.39 10.05
CA SER A 26 -19.14 -10.96 10.74
C SER A 26 -20.30 -9.98 10.94
N LEU A 27 -20.03 -8.68 11.02
CA LEU A 27 -21.05 -7.66 11.23
C LEU A 27 -21.31 -6.80 10.00
N VAL A 28 -20.28 -6.46 9.22
CA VAL A 28 -20.39 -5.46 8.15
C VAL A 28 -20.59 -6.12 6.79
N ALA A 29 -19.76 -7.11 6.44
CA ALA A 29 -19.85 -7.75 5.14
C ALA A 29 -21.23 -8.37 4.81
N PRO A 30 -21.97 -8.98 5.76
CA PRO A 30 -23.31 -9.51 5.49
C PRO A 30 -24.37 -8.44 5.22
N LEU A 31 -24.10 -7.17 5.57
CA LEU A 31 -25.00 -6.05 5.27
C LEU A 31 -24.93 -5.61 3.81
N SER A 32 -23.83 -5.92 3.11
CA SER A 32 -23.58 -5.49 1.73
C SER A 32 -23.59 -6.64 0.72
N VAL A 33 -23.52 -7.89 1.19
CA VAL A 33 -23.46 -9.07 0.34
C VAL A 33 -24.53 -10.05 0.79
N GLU A 34 -25.61 -10.13 0.01
CA GLU A 34 -26.70 -11.06 0.30
C GLU A 34 -26.22 -12.51 0.29
N GLY A 35 -26.65 -13.29 1.27
CA GLY A 35 -26.28 -14.70 1.42
C GLY A 35 -24.86 -14.95 1.98
N LEU A 36 -24.09 -13.90 2.30
CA LEU A 36 -22.83 -14.06 3.03
C LEU A 36 -23.13 -14.39 4.49
N LEU A 37 -22.85 -15.63 4.87
CA LEU A 37 -23.04 -16.09 6.24
C LEU A 37 -21.86 -15.67 7.13
N ARG A 38 -22.15 -15.24 8.36
CA ARG A 38 -21.11 -14.97 9.37
C ARG A 38 -20.28 -16.23 9.66
N PRO A 39 -18.97 -16.13 9.96
CA PRO A 39 -18.12 -17.30 10.17
C PRO A 39 -18.55 -18.19 11.35
N ILE A 40 -19.02 -17.57 12.45
CA ILE A 40 -19.47 -18.27 13.65
C ILE A 40 -20.99 -18.14 13.75
N GLN A 41 -21.71 -19.26 13.61
CA GLN A 41 -23.17 -19.27 13.59
C GLN A 41 -23.80 -19.26 14.99
N SER A 42 -23.12 -19.80 15.99
CA SER A 42 -23.60 -19.83 17.37
C SER A 42 -23.52 -18.42 17.98
N GLU A 43 -24.64 -17.89 18.46
CA GLU A 43 -24.72 -16.54 19.05
C GLU A 43 -23.77 -16.34 20.24
N LEU A 44 -23.65 -17.35 21.10
CA LEU A 44 -22.76 -17.31 22.26
C LEU A 44 -21.30 -17.14 21.82
N TRP A 45 -20.84 -18.00 20.91
CA TRP A 45 -19.46 -17.95 20.41
C TRP A 45 -19.20 -16.72 19.55
N HIS A 46 -20.21 -16.25 18.81
CA HIS A 46 -20.14 -15.02 18.03
C HIS A 46 -19.92 -13.81 18.96
N GLY A 47 -20.71 -13.69 20.03
CA GLY A 47 -20.57 -12.64 21.03
C GLY A 47 -19.22 -12.67 21.74
N ILE A 48 -18.77 -13.86 22.17
CA ILE A 48 -17.43 -14.03 22.79
C ILE A 48 -16.33 -13.57 21.82
N ALA A 49 -16.38 -13.99 20.56
CA ALA A 49 -15.38 -13.62 19.56
C ALA A 49 -15.35 -12.11 19.29
N LEU A 50 -16.51 -11.43 19.28
CA LEU A 50 -16.58 -9.97 19.17
C LEU A 50 -15.97 -9.26 20.40
N MET A 51 -16.29 -9.72 21.61
CA MET A 51 -15.73 -9.15 22.85
C MET A 51 -14.20 -9.31 22.89
N VAL A 52 -13.70 -10.48 22.53
CA VAL A 52 -12.25 -10.75 22.46
C VAL A 52 -11.61 -9.83 21.42
N SER A 53 -12.19 -9.75 20.21
CA SER A 53 -11.70 -8.87 19.14
C SER A 53 -11.64 -7.41 19.59
N ALA A 54 -12.70 -6.90 20.21
CA ALA A 54 -12.77 -5.53 20.74
C ALA A 54 -11.71 -5.28 21.81
N ALA A 55 -11.54 -6.20 22.76
CA ALA A 55 -10.53 -6.10 23.81
C ALA A 55 -9.11 -6.05 23.22
N PHE A 56 -8.80 -6.89 22.23
CA PHE A 56 -7.51 -6.88 21.54
C PHE A 56 -7.29 -5.58 20.76
N VAL A 57 -8.25 -5.14 19.96
CA VAL A 57 -8.13 -3.88 19.19
C VAL A 57 -7.89 -2.71 20.14
N LEU A 58 -8.64 -2.61 21.24
CA LEU A 58 -8.51 -1.52 22.21
C LEU A 58 -7.15 -1.56 22.93
N ALA A 59 -6.70 -2.74 23.37
CA ALA A 59 -5.39 -2.91 23.99
C ALA A 59 -4.23 -2.55 23.02
N LEU A 60 -4.32 -2.97 21.76
CA LEU A 60 -3.28 -2.73 20.76
C LEU A 60 -3.24 -1.26 20.31
N THR A 61 -4.40 -0.66 20.03
CA THR A 61 -4.53 0.75 19.64
C THR A 61 -4.01 1.71 20.72
N THR A 62 -4.26 1.42 21.99
CA THR A 62 -3.74 2.25 23.10
C THR A 62 -2.25 2.03 23.37
N SER A 63 -1.66 0.90 22.98
CA SER A 63 -0.27 0.57 23.35
C SER A 63 0.77 0.84 22.26
N PHE A 64 0.42 0.87 20.98
CA PHE A 64 1.43 0.99 19.91
C PHE A 64 2.25 2.28 20.00
N GLY A 65 1.63 3.43 20.30
CA GLY A 65 2.31 4.72 20.40
C GLY A 65 3.29 4.75 21.58
N HIS A 66 2.90 4.14 22.69
CA HIS A 66 3.74 3.98 23.88
C HIS A 66 4.95 3.09 23.62
N VAL A 67 4.74 1.93 23.00
CA VAL A 67 5.81 1.00 22.63
C VAL A 67 6.75 1.63 21.59
N ALA A 68 6.22 2.39 20.64
CA ALA A 68 7.01 3.09 19.62
C ALA A 68 7.92 4.15 20.25
N ALA A 69 7.41 4.99 21.14
CA ALA A 69 8.20 6.00 21.85
C ALA A 69 9.32 5.36 22.68
N ARG A 70 9.02 4.29 23.44
CA ARG A 70 10.01 3.56 24.25
C ARG A 70 11.08 2.87 23.39
N ARG A 71 10.68 2.10 22.39
CA ARG A 71 11.63 1.39 21.49
C ARG A 71 12.43 2.36 20.63
N GLY A 72 11.86 3.51 20.32
CA GLY A 72 12.51 4.59 19.60
C GLY A 72 13.54 5.37 20.43
N ARG A 73 13.56 5.20 21.76
CA ARG A 73 14.35 6.00 22.71
C ARG A 73 14.06 7.48 22.49
N ALA A 74 12.79 7.86 22.63
CA ALA A 74 12.40 9.25 22.58
C ALA A 74 12.87 9.97 23.85
N ASP A 75 13.60 11.07 23.66
CA ASP A 75 14.25 11.82 24.73
C ASP A 75 13.37 13.00 25.25
N SER A 76 12.29 13.32 24.53
CA SER A 76 11.37 14.41 24.88
C SER A 76 9.93 14.09 24.47
N ILE A 77 8.95 14.79 25.06
CA ILE A 77 7.51 14.62 24.73
C ILE A 77 7.27 14.82 23.23
N HIS A 78 7.84 15.86 22.64
CA HIS A 78 7.76 16.11 21.20
C HIS A 78 8.34 14.95 20.37
N THR A 79 9.48 14.39 20.81
CA THR A 79 10.09 13.24 20.14
C THR A 79 9.23 11.98 20.29
N GLY A 80 8.61 11.77 21.46
CA GLY A 80 7.67 10.69 21.73
C GLY A 80 6.44 10.78 20.85
N ALA A 81 5.84 11.97 20.75
CA ALA A 81 4.73 12.27 19.86
C ALA A 81 5.09 11.98 18.40
N LYS A 82 6.25 12.45 17.92
CA LYS A 82 6.71 12.21 16.54
C LYS A 82 6.91 10.72 16.23
N MET A 83 7.50 9.96 17.15
CA MET A 83 7.71 8.52 16.97
C MET A 83 6.39 7.75 17.01
N GLY A 84 5.49 8.12 17.93
CA GLY A 84 4.16 7.55 18.03
C GLY A 84 3.31 7.86 16.80
N ALA A 85 3.32 9.10 16.31
CA ALA A 85 2.60 9.51 15.10
C ALA A 85 3.01 8.69 13.87
N PHE A 86 4.31 8.47 13.71
CA PHE A 86 4.83 7.72 12.58
C PHE A 86 4.51 6.22 12.66
N ALA A 87 4.60 5.62 13.85
CA ALA A 87 4.09 4.26 14.04
C ALA A 87 2.58 4.20 13.75
N GLY A 88 1.84 5.23 14.16
CA GLY A 88 0.42 5.41 13.86
C GLY A 88 0.11 5.49 12.37
N LEU A 89 0.90 6.22 11.59
CA LEU A 89 0.75 6.24 10.13
C LEU A 89 0.90 4.85 9.52
N ILE A 90 1.86 4.05 9.97
CA ILE A 90 2.07 2.68 9.48
C ILE A 90 0.90 1.77 9.90
N VAL A 91 0.45 1.87 11.15
CA VAL A 91 -0.72 1.13 11.65
C VAL A 91 -1.95 1.49 10.84
N GLY A 92 -2.23 2.78 10.69
CA GLY A 92 -3.37 3.29 9.93
C GLY A 92 -3.33 2.86 8.47
N PHE A 93 -2.16 2.82 7.85
CA PHE A 93 -2.01 2.30 6.49
C PHE A 93 -2.40 0.83 6.38
N LEU A 94 -1.87 -0.02 7.27
CA LEU A 94 -2.19 -1.45 7.26
C LEU A 94 -3.67 -1.71 7.53
N THR A 95 -4.25 -0.99 8.51
CA THR A 95 -5.69 -1.04 8.79
C THR A 95 -6.51 -0.55 7.60
N PHE A 96 -6.05 0.49 6.90
CA PHE A 96 -6.73 0.98 5.69
C PHE A 96 -6.75 -0.09 4.61
N VAL A 97 -5.59 -0.65 4.25
CA VAL A 97 -5.48 -1.64 3.17
C VAL A 97 -6.27 -2.90 3.46
N THR A 98 -6.21 -3.41 4.70
CA THR A 98 -6.74 -4.74 5.02
C THR A 98 -8.18 -4.73 5.53
N ILE A 99 -8.67 -3.60 6.02
CA ILE A 99 -10.01 -3.49 6.61
C ILE A 99 -10.84 -2.42 5.93
N VAL A 100 -10.38 -1.16 5.93
CA VAL A 100 -11.23 -0.05 5.47
C VAL A 100 -11.46 -0.07 3.96
N SER A 101 -10.41 -0.31 3.17
CA SER A 101 -10.50 -0.38 1.71
C SER A 101 -11.42 -1.54 1.25
N PRO A 102 -11.32 -2.77 1.79
CA PRO A 102 -12.28 -3.83 1.55
C PRO A 102 -13.72 -3.45 1.88
N LEU A 103 -13.94 -2.82 3.02
CA LEU A 103 -15.29 -2.39 3.42
C LEU A 103 -15.86 -1.34 2.46
N VAL A 104 -15.05 -0.35 2.07
CA VAL A 104 -15.48 0.64 1.06
C VAL A 104 -15.79 -0.03 -0.27
N ALA A 105 -14.99 -1.03 -0.67
CA ALA A 105 -15.23 -1.79 -1.88
C ALA A 105 -16.55 -2.59 -1.84
N LEU A 106 -16.91 -3.17 -0.70
CA LEU A 106 -18.20 -3.86 -0.50
C LEU A 106 -19.37 -2.89 -0.59
N PHE A 107 -19.29 -1.74 0.07
CA PHE A 107 -20.34 -0.71 0.00
C PHE A 107 -20.48 -0.08 -1.38
N ALA A 108 -19.41 -0.05 -2.16
CA ALA A 108 -19.48 0.33 -3.56
C ALA A 108 -20.17 -0.78 -4.36
N TYR A 109 -19.73 -2.04 -4.23
CA TYR A 109 -20.27 -3.17 -4.98
C TYR A 109 -21.78 -3.36 -4.81
N ASP A 110 -22.32 -3.06 -3.63
CA ASP A 110 -23.76 -3.04 -3.36
C ASP A 110 -24.58 -2.23 -4.41
N GLN A 111 -23.99 -1.19 -5.01
CA GLN A 111 -24.65 -0.37 -6.04
C GLN A 111 -24.91 -1.10 -7.36
N ILE A 112 -24.08 -2.10 -7.69
CA ILE A 112 -24.20 -2.92 -8.89
C ILE A 112 -24.71 -4.33 -8.59
N ALA A 113 -24.55 -4.82 -7.35
CA ALA A 113 -24.95 -6.16 -6.91
C ALA A 113 -26.45 -6.45 -7.11
N ALA A 114 -27.30 -5.42 -7.06
CA ALA A 114 -28.74 -5.52 -7.33
C ALA A 114 -29.08 -5.90 -8.78
N PHE A 115 -28.10 -5.82 -9.70
CA PHE A 115 -28.24 -6.16 -11.11
C PHE A 115 -27.34 -7.35 -11.43
N PRO A 116 -27.63 -8.59 -10.98
CA PRO A 116 -26.75 -9.71 -11.25
C PRO A 116 -26.70 -10.02 -12.77
N PRO A 117 -25.52 -10.30 -13.34
CA PRO A 117 -25.39 -10.62 -14.76
C PRO A 117 -26.14 -11.92 -15.09
N GLY A 118 -26.94 -11.91 -16.15
CA GLY A 118 -27.72 -13.07 -16.57
C GLY A 118 -28.53 -12.86 -17.85
N PRO A 119 -29.15 -13.91 -18.40
CA PRO A 119 -29.84 -13.85 -19.69
C PRO A 119 -31.01 -12.88 -19.67
N GLY A 120 -30.99 -11.88 -20.55
CA GLY A 120 -32.02 -10.85 -20.63
C GLY A 120 -31.97 -9.80 -19.50
N MET A 121 -30.91 -9.80 -18.68
CA MET A 121 -30.70 -8.80 -17.64
C MET A 121 -30.01 -7.57 -18.23
N ILE A 122 -30.43 -6.39 -17.78
CA ILE A 122 -29.90 -5.11 -18.25
C ILE A 122 -28.59 -4.85 -17.49
N PHE A 123 -27.53 -4.51 -18.23
CA PHE A 123 -26.30 -3.94 -17.66
C PHE A 123 -26.66 -2.86 -16.61
N PRO A 124 -25.93 -2.73 -15.48
CA PRO A 124 -26.29 -1.77 -14.45
C PRO A 124 -26.53 -0.38 -15.05
N PRO A 125 -27.63 0.32 -14.68
CA PRO A 125 -27.90 1.66 -15.17
C PRO A 125 -26.69 2.57 -14.97
N ALA A 126 -26.44 3.48 -15.91
CA ALA A 126 -25.29 4.36 -15.88
C ALA A 126 -25.15 5.13 -14.55
N THR A 127 -26.28 5.47 -13.91
CA THR A 127 -26.31 6.09 -12.58
C THR A 127 -25.66 5.22 -11.50
N ASN A 128 -26.00 3.93 -11.45
CA ASN A 128 -25.48 2.98 -10.47
C ASN A 128 -24.01 2.63 -10.74
N LEU A 129 -23.65 2.52 -12.03
CA LEU A 129 -22.28 2.31 -12.44
C LEU A 129 -21.38 3.51 -12.06
N ASN A 130 -21.86 4.72 -12.30
CA ASN A 130 -21.14 5.94 -11.91
C ASN A 130 -20.99 6.01 -10.40
N GLU A 131 -22.03 5.69 -9.64
CA GLU A 131 -21.95 5.68 -8.18
C GLU A 131 -20.98 4.60 -7.65
N TYR A 132 -20.96 3.42 -8.26
CA TYR A 132 -19.97 2.38 -7.98
C TYR A 132 -18.54 2.87 -8.22
N ILE A 133 -18.28 3.48 -9.38
CA ILE A 133 -16.96 4.02 -9.76
C ILE A 133 -16.58 5.16 -8.80
N ASP A 134 -17.47 6.11 -8.56
CA ASP A 134 -17.19 7.25 -7.68
C ASP A 134 -16.88 6.80 -6.25
N ARG A 135 -17.60 5.79 -5.73
CA ARG A 135 -17.34 5.20 -4.42
C ARG A 135 -16.04 4.39 -4.38
N MET A 136 -15.57 3.85 -5.51
CA MET A 136 -14.26 3.17 -5.61
C MET A 136 -13.08 4.13 -5.83
N VAL A 137 -13.33 5.34 -6.33
CA VAL A 137 -12.29 6.31 -6.69
C VAL A 137 -12.12 7.41 -5.65
N TYR A 138 -13.21 8.07 -5.24
CA TYR A 138 -13.16 9.27 -4.40
C TYR A 138 -13.23 8.96 -2.90
N ASN A 139 -14.17 8.11 -2.49
CA ASN A 139 -14.36 7.75 -1.07
C ASN A 139 -13.11 7.11 -0.42
N PRO A 140 -12.35 6.22 -1.07
CA PRO A 140 -11.19 5.59 -0.46
C PRO A 140 -10.06 6.58 -0.18
N THR A 141 -9.95 7.67 -0.95
CA THR A 141 -8.93 8.71 -0.74
C THR A 141 -9.21 9.50 0.53
N MET A 142 -10.46 9.92 0.74
CA MET A 142 -10.89 10.54 1.99
C MET A 142 -10.74 9.58 3.18
N ALA A 143 -11.18 8.33 3.02
CA ALA A 143 -11.05 7.30 4.05
C ALA A 143 -9.58 7.02 4.41
N LEU A 144 -8.66 6.99 3.43
CA LEU A 144 -7.23 6.84 3.66
C LEU A 144 -6.70 7.99 4.55
N VAL A 145 -6.99 9.24 4.19
CA VAL A 145 -6.53 10.41 4.95
C VAL A 145 -7.10 10.38 6.38
N MET A 146 -8.38 10.05 6.54
CA MET A 146 -9.01 9.95 7.87
C MET A 146 -8.40 8.85 8.72
N VAL A 147 -8.18 7.66 8.17
CA VAL A 147 -7.61 6.51 8.91
C VAL A 147 -6.15 6.77 9.29
N LEU A 148 -5.36 7.32 8.37
CA LEU A 148 -3.98 7.72 8.64
C LEU A 148 -3.93 8.82 9.69
N GLY A 149 -4.75 9.86 9.54
CA GLY A 149 -4.83 10.98 10.48
C GLY A 149 -5.24 10.53 11.88
N PHE A 150 -6.26 9.68 11.98
CA PHE A 150 -6.73 9.13 13.25
C PHE A 150 -5.63 8.33 13.97
N HIS A 151 -5.00 7.37 13.29
CA HIS A 151 -3.96 6.56 13.93
C HIS A 151 -2.68 7.35 14.21
N ALA A 152 -2.32 8.31 13.35
CA ALA A 152 -1.20 9.21 13.60
C ALA A 152 -1.45 10.08 14.83
N PHE A 153 -2.65 10.66 14.96
CA PHE A 153 -3.04 11.44 16.13
C PHE A 153 -3.03 10.60 17.40
N LEU A 154 -3.70 9.44 17.39
CA LEU A 154 -3.73 8.53 18.53
C LEU A 154 -2.32 8.09 18.93
N GLY A 155 -1.49 7.74 17.95
CA GLY A 155 -0.10 7.38 18.15
C GLY A 155 0.71 8.51 18.77
N ALA A 156 0.51 9.74 18.30
CA ALA A 156 1.18 10.92 18.84
C ALA A 156 0.82 11.15 20.31
N VAL A 157 -0.46 11.09 20.65
CA VAL A 157 -0.96 11.26 22.02
C VAL A 157 -0.40 10.17 22.93
N MET A 158 -0.50 8.90 22.53
CA MET A 158 0.01 7.79 23.34
C MET A 158 1.54 7.81 23.47
N GLY A 159 2.26 8.23 22.43
CA GLY A 159 3.71 8.41 22.46
C GLY A 159 4.16 9.58 23.34
N ALA A 160 3.41 10.68 23.37
CA ALA A 160 3.64 11.81 24.27
C ALA A 160 3.41 11.41 25.73
N LEU A 161 2.29 10.75 26.02
CA LEU A 161 1.92 10.27 27.36
C LEU A 161 2.95 9.28 27.92
N ALA A 162 3.55 8.45 27.06
CA ALA A 162 4.59 7.51 27.44
C ALA A 162 5.80 8.20 28.09
N ILE A 163 6.24 9.30 27.49
CA ILE A 163 7.40 10.09 27.91
C ILE A 163 7.05 10.97 29.09
N TRP A 164 5.85 11.57 29.10
CA TRP A 164 5.39 12.34 30.25
C TRP A 164 5.34 11.51 31.55
N ARG A 165 4.88 10.25 31.45
CA ARG A 165 4.83 9.33 32.61
C ARG A 165 6.18 8.73 33.00
N ASN A 166 7.10 8.58 32.05
CA ASN A 166 8.42 8.00 32.28
C ASN A 166 9.46 8.82 31.53
N PRO A 167 9.86 9.99 32.06
CA PRO A 167 10.87 10.81 31.41
C PRO A 167 12.16 9.99 31.28
N PRO A 168 12.82 10.05 30.12
CA PRO A 168 14.02 9.29 29.86
C PRO A 168 15.13 9.76 30.80
N ILE A 169 15.84 8.81 31.40
CA ILE A 169 17.10 9.08 32.10
C ILE A 169 18.08 9.57 31.03
N GLU A 170 18.55 10.79 31.21
CA GLU A 170 19.39 11.58 30.32
C GLU A 170 20.44 10.71 29.60
N ASN A 171 20.21 10.41 28.32
CA ASN A 171 21.23 9.81 27.47
C ASN A 171 22.04 10.97 26.87
N ASP A 172 22.83 11.60 27.72
CA ASP A 172 23.81 12.55 27.24
C ASP A 172 24.78 11.81 26.34
N ARG A 173 24.74 12.15 25.05
CA ARG A 173 25.81 11.77 24.14
C ARG A 173 27.06 12.41 24.72
N LEU A 174 27.99 11.58 25.18
CA LEU A 174 29.29 12.04 25.62
C LEU A 174 29.83 13.04 24.58
N PRO A 175 30.21 14.27 24.98
CA PRO A 175 30.82 15.23 24.08
C PRO A 175 31.98 14.58 23.31
N LEU A 176 32.21 15.01 22.06
CA LEU A 176 33.20 14.39 21.16
C LEU A 176 34.58 14.21 21.84
N THR A 177 34.93 15.16 22.69
CA THR A 177 36.16 15.18 23.49
C THR A 177 36.25 14.01 24.49
N GLU A 178 35.16 13.68 25.20
CA GLU A 178 35.10 12.51 26.10
C GLU A 178 35.02 11.18 25.35
N HIS A 179 34.37 11.15 24.17
CA HIS A 179 34.32 9.95 23.33
C HIS A 179 35.69 9.59 22.72
N LEU A 180 36.49 10.59 22.36
CA LEU A 180 37.86 10.37 21.85
C LEU A 180 38.80 9.83 22.94
N ASN A 181 38.59 10.20 24.20
CA ASN A 181 39.39 9.73 25.33
C ASN A 181 39.08 8.29 25.76
N THR A 182 37.90 7.75 25.43
CA THR A 182 37.45 6.44 25.91
C THR A 182 38.02 5.24 25.14
N GLN A 183 38.96 5.44 24.20
CA GLN A 183 39.49 4.43 23.26
C GLN A 183 38.42 3.65 22.47
N LYS A 184 37.14 4.00 22.60
CA LYS A 184 36.05 3.40 21.84
C LYS A 184 36.18 3.83 20.39
N ASN A 185 35.75 2.93 19.50
CA ASN A 185 35.84 3.15 18.07
C ASN A 185 35.22 4.53 17.72
N PRO A 186 35.97 5.49 17.15
CA PRO A 186 35.47 6.85 16.86
C PRO A 186 34.22 6.83 15.97
N ARG A 187 34.07 5.73 15.21
CA ARG A 187 32.94 5.43 14.34
C ARG A 187 31.60 5.25 15.08
N SER A 188 31.60 4.90 16.37
CA SER A 188 30.37 4.75 17.16
C SER A 188 29.80 6.06 17.68
N TRP A 189 30.56 7.16 17.57
CA TRP A 189 30.11 8.51 17.95
C TRP A 189 29.20 9.14 16.89
N LEU A 190 29.45 8.81 15.62
CA LEU A 190 28.57 9.21 14.53
C LEU A 190 27.23 8.49 14.70
N PRO A 191 26.09 9.22 14.64
CA PRO A 191 24.79 8.61 14.82
C PRO A 191 24.58 7.55 13.73
N GLU A 192 24.66 6.27 14.10
CA GLU A 192 24.33 5.18 13.18
C GLU A 192 22.91 5.42 12.62
N ASP A 193 22.81 5.39 11.29
CA ASP A 193 21.58 5.25 10.50
C ASP A 193 20.47 6.32 10.65
N ARG A 194 20.51 7.28 11.60
CA ARG A 194 19.37 8.19 11.82
C ARG A 194 19.11 9.13 10.63
N GLN A 195 20.16 9.63 9.97
CA GLN A 195 20.04 10.47 8.77
C GLN A 195 19.63 9.64 7.55
N ALA A 196 20.23 8.45 7.37
CA ALA A 196 19.89 7.52 6.30
C ALA A 196 18.41 7.13 6.30
N VAL A 197 17.89 6.79 7.49
CA VAL A 197 16.47 6.46 7.68
C VAL A 197 15.58 7.68 7.42
N GLY A 198 16.00 8.88 7.85
CA GLY A 198 15.24 10.10 7.62
C GLY A 198 15.12 10.45 6.13
N VAL A 199 16.23 10.38 5.39
CA VAL A 199 16.28 10.60 3.93
C VAL A 199 15.46 9.55 3.21
N ALA A 200 15.59 8.27 3.59
CA ALA A 200 14.84 7.18 3.00
C ALA A 200 13.32 7.38 3.11
N ILE A 201 12.84 7.66 4.32
CA ILE A 201 11.41 7.90 4.58
C ILE A 201 10.93 9.13 3.80
N LEU A 202 11.67 10.24 3.85
CA LEU A 202 11.27 11.47 3.15
C LEU A 202 11.19 11.25 1.64
N THR A 203 12.21 10.62 1.06
CA THR A 203 12.25 10.33 -0.38
C THR A 203 11.11 9.40 -0.77
N GLY A 204 10.91 8.32 -0.01
CA GLY A 204 9.84 7.37 -0.30
C GLY A 204 8.44 7.97 -0.18
N LEU A 205 8.21 8.89 0.77
CA LEU A 205 6.96 9.64 0.89
C LEU A 205 6.76 10.63 -0.26
N ILE A 206 7.80 11.35 -0.69
CA ILE A 206 7.72 12.28 -1.83
C ILE A 206 7.37 11.52 -3.11
N PHE A 207 8.12 10.46 -3.42
CA PHE A 207 7.83 9.61 -4.59
C PHE A 207 6.45 8.96 -4.49
N GLY A 208 6.07 8.52 -3.29
CA GLY A 208 4.73 8.00 -3.03
C GLY A 208 3.62 9.00 -3.33
N ALA A 209 3.77 10.26 -2.88
CA ALA A 209 2.81 11.32 -3.17
C ALA A 209 2.74 11.63 -4.68
N VAL A 210 3.90 11.67 -5.36
CA VAL A 210 3.95 11.84 -6.82
C VAL A 210 3.18 10.73 -7.53
N PHE A 211 3.33 9.47 -7.12
CA PHE A 211 2.56 8.37 -7.70
C PHE A 211 1.06 8.50 -7.48
N THR A 212 0.62 8.97 -6.30
CA THR A 212 -0.80 9.25 -6.05
C THR A 212 -1.34 10.38 -6.96
N PHE A 213 -0.56 11.43 -7.22
CA PHE A 213 -0.98 12.50 -8.12
C PHE A 213 -1.04 12.07 -9.59
N LEU A 214 -0.06 11.28 -10.05
CA LEU A 214 -0.06 10.73 -11.43
C LEU A 214 -1.25 9.78 -11.65
N GLU A 215 -1.68 9.08 -10.61
CA GLU A 215 -2.83 8.17 -10.66
C GLU A 215 -4.18 8.89 -10.70
N ALA A 216 -4.35 10.04 -10.04
CA ALA A 216 -5.59 10.82 -10.13
C ALA A 216 -5.95 11.17 -11.59
N GLN A 217 -4.94 11.44 -12.41
CA GLN A 217 -5.11 11.63 -13.85
C GLN A 217 -5.58 10.33 -14.55
N PHE A 218 -4.97 9.19 -14.21
CA PHE A 218 -5.37 7.89 -14.75
C PHE A 218 -6.81 7.49 -14.39
N PHE A 219 -7.27 7.78 -13.17
CA PHE A 219 -8.66 7.53 -12.80
C PHE A 219 -9.64 8.39 -13.58
N THR A 220 -9.27 9.65 -13.85
CA THR A 220 -10.09 10.52 -14.69
C THR A 220 -10.24 9.91 -16.09
N ASP A 221 -9.16 9.39 -16.66
CA ASP A 221 -9.16 8.73 -17.98
C ASP A 221 -9.94 7.39 -17.95
N LEU A 222 -9.81 6.60 -16.89
CA LEU A 222 -10.51 5.31 -16.71
C LEU A 222 -12.01 5.51 -16.52
N THR A 223 -12.43 6.46 -15.69
CA THR A 223 -13.84 6.82 -15.51
C THR A 223 -14.42 7.29 -16.84
N ASN A 224 -13.70 8.12 -17.60
CA ASN A 224 -14.13 8.53 -18.94
C ASN A 224 -14.24 7.33 -19.90
N MET A 225 -13.37 6.34 -19.81
CA MET A 225 -13.45 5.12 -20.63
C MET A 225 -14.67 4.25 -20.26
N ILE A 226 -14.91 4.00 -18.97
CA ILE A 226 -16.00 3.13 -18.51
C ILE A 226 -17.37 3.78 -18.70
N THR A 227 -17.48 5.09 -18.48
CA THR A 227 -18.75 5.83 -18.69
C THR A 227 -19.15 5.92 -20.17
N ASN A 228 -18.17 5.90 -21.08
CA ASN A 228 -18.41 5.89 -22.52
C ASN A 228 -18.39 4.48 -23.13
N MET A 229 -18.18 3.43 -22.32
CA MET A 229 -18.14 2.04 -22.79
C MET A 229 -19.43 1.63 -23.53
N PRO A 230 -20.65 2.01 -23.07
CA PRO A 230 -21.90 1.72 -23.79
C PRO A 230 -22.10 2.50 -25.10
N THR A 231 -21.21 3.42 -25.47
CA THR A 231 -21.27 4.19 -26.73
C THR A 231 -20.04 3.96 -27.62
N GLU A 232 -18.90 3.60 -27.03
CA GLU A 232 -17.63 3.35 -27.73
C GLU A 232 -17.44 1.90 -28.17
N VAL A 233 -17.97 0.93 -27.42
CA VAL A 233 -18.04 -0.47 -27.89
C VAL A 233 -18.99 -0.59 -29.08
N PHE A 234 -20.06 0.22 -29.10
CA PHE A 234 -21.03 0.25 -30.21
C PHE A 234 -20.54 0.97 -31.47
N ASN A 235 -19.49 1.80 -31.38
CA ASN A 235 -19.02 2.61 -32.53
C ASN A 235 -17.61 2.27 -33.03
N THR A 236 -16.79 1.53 -32.29
CA THR A 236 -15.40 1.29 -32.69
C THR A 236 -14.89 -0.10 -32.29
N ARG A 237 -14.65 -0.95 -33.30
CA ARG A 237 -13.85 -2.21 -33.24
C ARG A 237 -12.37 -1.99 -32.84
N SER A 238 -12.03 -0.92 -32.15
CA SER A 238 -10.65 -0.49 -31.91
C SER A 238 -10.43 -0.17 -30.42
N ILE A 239 -10.62 -1.18 -29.58
CA ILE A 239 -10.10 -1.17 -28.19
C ILE A 239 -8.57 -0.96 -28.21
N GLU A 240 -7.88 -1.29 -29.32
CA GLU A 240 -6.44 -1.11 -29.50
C GLU A 240 -5.98 0.35 -29.72
N SER A 241 -6.84 1.28 -30.14
CA SER A 241 -6.38 2.58 -30.68
C SER A 241 -6.30 3.73 -29.66
N ARG A 242 -6.69 3.54 -28.40
CA ARG A 242 -6.66 4.60 -27.36
C ARG A 242 -5.58 4.47 -26.28
N MET A 243 -4.74 3.43 -26.36
CA MET A 243 -3.55 3.30 -25.51
C MET A 243 -2.24 4.01 -25.95
N PRO A 244 -2.12 4.89 -26.99
CA PRO A 244 -0.77 5.38 -27.34
C PRO A 244 -0.19 6.48 -26.43
N GLY A 245 -1.02 7.29 -25.76
CA GLY A 245 -0.56 8.41 -24.93
C GLY A 245 -0.44 8.09 -23.45
N SER A 246 -1.34 7.24 -22.93
CA SER A 246 -1.46 6.94 -21.50
C SER A 246 -0.39 5.95 -21.02
N VAL A 247 0.05 4.99 -21.83
CA VAL A 247 1.04 3.96 -21.43
C VAL A 247 2.40 4.58 -21.05
N PHE A 248 2.84 5.64 -21.75
CA PHE A 248 4.11 6.29 -21.41
C PHE A 248 4.05 7.03 -20.06
N VAL A 249 2.93 7.68 -19.75
CA VAL A 249 2.71 8.42 -18.49
C VAL A 249 2.36 7.49 -17.33
N THR A 250 1.65 6.39 -17.59
CA THR A 250 1.08 5.49 -16.56
C THR A 250 1.96 4.29 -16.25
N THR A 251 2.82 3.85 -17.17
CA THR A 251 3.67 2.66 -16.98
C THR A 251 5.16 2.98 -17.07
N VAL A 252 5.61 3.78 -18.05
CA VAL A 252 7.05 4.08 -18.22
C VAL A 252 7.55 5.08 -17.17
N PHE A 253 6.84 6.18 -16.96
CA PHE A 253 7.24 7.21 -16.01
C PHE A 253 7.29 6.70 -14.56
N PRO A 254 6.30 5.93 -14.06
CA PRO A 254 6.35 5.41 -12.70
C PRO A 254 7.47 4.40 -12.50
N THR A 255 7.74 3.55 -13.51
CA THR A 255 8.84 2.58 -13.48
C THR A 255 10.20 3.27 -13.47
N LEU A 256 10.41 4.30 -14.30
CA LEU A 256 11.64 5.08 -14.30
C LEU A 256 11.82 5.88 -13.00
N ALA A 257 10.74 6.44 -12.45
CA ALA A 257 10.76 7.15 -11.17
C ALA A 257 11.10 6.20 -10.02
N LEU A 258 10.56 4.98 -10.03
CA LEU A 258 10.94 3.90 -9.10
C LEU A 258 12.43 3.59 -9.21
N LEU A 259 12.93 3.34 -10.43
CA LEU A 259 14.34 3.06 -10.68
C LEU A 259 15.27 4.22 -10.30
N ALA A 260 14.79 5.46 -10.35
CA ALA A 260 15.55 6.64 -9.95
C ALA A 260 15.59 6.86 -8.42
N LEU A 261 14.65 6.27 -7.68
CA LEU A 261 14.50 6.45 -6.22
C LEU A 261 15.76 6.01 -5.48
N GLY A 262 16.33 4.84 -5.81
CA GLY A 262 17.58 4.38 -5.22
C GLY A 262 18.74 5.36 -5.39
N GLY A 263 18.85 5.97 -6.57
CA GLY A 263 19.86 7.01 -6.86
C GLY A 263 19.67 8.26 -6.01
N VAL A 264 18.43 8.75 -5.90
CA VAL A 264 18.07 9.94 -5.10
C VAL A 264 18.35 9.73 -3.61
N VAL A 265 17.98 8.58 -3.06
CA VAL A 265 18.23 8.25 -1.65
C VAL A 265 19.73 8.25 -1.36
N VAL A 266 20.52 7.56 -2.18
CA VAL A 266 21.98 7.50 -1.99
C VAL A 266 22.63 8.87 -2.22
N TYR A 267 22.10 9.68 -3.14
CA TYR A 267 22.59 11.04 -3.40
C TYR A 267 22.41 11.99 -2.21
N PHE A 268 21.24 11.97 -1.56
CA PHE A 268 20.95 12.86 -0.43
C PHE A 268 21.52 12.40 0.90
N MET A 269 22.01 11.17 1.00
CA MET A 269 22.78 10.69 2.15
C MET A 269 24.13 11.41 2.25
N HIS A 270 24.14 12.56 2.94
CA HIS A 270 25.32 13.42 3.13
C HIS A 270 26.52 12.74 3.80
N ASN A 271 26.29 11.63 4.51
CA ASN A 271 27.36 10.87 5.16
C ASN A 271 27.13 9.38 4.90
N PRO A 272 27.81 8.78 3.90
CA PRO A 272 27.74 7.35 3.73
C PRO A 272 28.55 6.69 4.85
N THR A 273 27.89 6.04 5.78
CA THR A 273 28.57 4.99 6.55
C THR A 273 29.10 3.98 5.53
N HIS A 274 30.37 3.60 5.64
CA HIS A 274 31.09 2.73 4.68
C HIS A 274 30.46 1.33 4.45
N ARG A 275 29.28 1.05 5.00
CA ARG A 275 28.59 -0.24 4.87
C ARG A 275 27.61 -0.15 3.71
N LEU A 276 27.89 -0.86 2.61
CA LEU A 276 26.93 -1.14 1.53
C LEU A 276 25.56 -1.51 2.10
N ARG A 277 25.55 -2.29 3.19
CA ARG A 277 24.37 -2.66 3.98
C ARG A 277 23.50 -1.49 4.45
N THR A 278 24.07 -0.35 4.84
CA THR A 278 23.29 0.83 5.26
C THR A 278 22.65 1.53 4.07
N ARG A 279 23.36 1.62 2.93
CA ARG A 279 22.81 2.21 1.69
C ARG A 279 21.69 1.34 1.13
N VAL A 280 21.94 0.04 0.99
CA VAL A 280 20.94 -0.95 0.60
C VAL A 280 19.74 -0.89 1.54
N GLY A 281 19.98 -0.88 2.86
CA GLY A 281 18.90 -0.78 3.84
C GLY A 281 18.09 0.52 3.76
N ALA A 282 18.72 1.64 3.41
CA ALA A 282 18.03 2.92 3.22
C ALA A 282 17.21 2.94 1.93
N VAL A 283 17.74 2.43 0.81
CA VAL A 283 17.01 2.31 -0.46
C VAL A 283 15.84 1.35 -0.32
N VAL A 284 16.06 0.16 0.27
CA VAL A 284 14.98 -0.78 0.59
C VAL A 284 13.92 -0.10 1.44
N LEU A 285 14.31 0.64 2.48
CA LEU A 285 13.35 1.35 3.32
C LEU A 285 12.55 2.40 2.54
N ALA A 286 13.21 3.18 1.68
CA ALA A 286 12.56 4.19 0.85
C ALA A 286 11.57 3.56 -0.14
N THR A 287 12.01 2.50 -0.83
CA THR A 287 11.19 1.71 -1.76
C THR A 287 9.98 1.13 -1.02
N VAL A 288 10.21 0.56 0.17
CA VAL A 288 9.14 0.05 1.03
C VAL A 288 8.19 1.15 1.51
N THR A 289 8.65 2.35 1.83
CA THR A 289 7.75 3.45 2.19
C THR A 289 6.91 3.93 1.01
N THR A 290 7.38 3.77 -0.22
CA THR A 290 6.61 4.06 -1.44
C THR A 290 5.54 3.01 -1.75
N ILE A 291 5.62 1.82 -1.14
CA ILE A 291 4.56 0.78 -1.22
C ILE A 291 3.23 1.33 -0.74
N VAL A 292 3.24 2.22 0.26
CA VAL A 292 2.03 2.71 0.94
C VAL A 292 0.98 3.20 -0.07
N PRO A 293 1.25 4.24 -0.88
CA PRO A 293 0.32 4.64 -1.92
C PRO A 293 0.15 3.56 -3.00
N LEU A 294 1.22 2.93 -3.47
CA LEU A 294 1.13 1.96 -4.58
C LEU A 294 0.18 0.78 -4.28
N VAL A 295 0.20 0.22 -3.07
CA VAL A 295 -0.69 -0.87 -2.68
C VAL A 295 -2.12 -0.37 -2.54
N ALA A 296 -2.33 0.81 -1.94
CA ALA A 296 -3.67 1.39 -1.85
C ALA A 296 -4.29 1.62 -3.24
N ILE A 297 -3.49 2.06 -4.20
CA ILE A 297 -3.84 2.29 -5.60
C ILE A 297 -4.18 0.98 -6.32
N ASN A 298 -3.23 0.04 -6.35
CA ASN A 298 -3.38 -1.22 -7.06
C ASN A 298 -4.51 -2.06 -6.47
N LEU A 299 -4.71 -2.01 -5.15
CA LEU A 299 -5.82 -2.71 -4.52
C LEU A 299 -7.17 -2.17 -5.00
N ARG A 300 -7.35 -0.84 -5.10
CA ARG A 300 -8.58 -0.25 -5.64
C ARG A 300 -8.84 -0.69 -7.06
N TYR A 301 -7.81 -0.67 -7.91
CA TYR A 301 -7.90 -1.13 -9.30
C TYR A 301 -8.35 -2.60 -9.36
N ILE A 302 -7.67 -3.48 -8.61
CA ILE A 302 -8.01 -4.90 -8.62
C ILE A 302 -9.44 -5.12 -8.14
N LEU A 303 -9.89 -4.43 -7.07
CA LEU A 303 -11.25 -4.56 -6.57
C LEU A 303 -12.31 -3.97 -7.52
N LEU A 304 -12.00 -2.87 -8.20
CA LEU A 304 -12.86 -2.29 -9.25
C LEU A 304 -13.08 -3.31 -10.39
N TRP A 305 -11.98 -3.85 -10.92
CA TRP A 305 -12.07 -4.82 -12.02
C TRP A 305 -12.66 -6.15 -11.58
N LEU A 306 -12.39 -6.58 -10.35
CA LEU A 306 -13.01 -7.78 -9.80
C LEU A 306 -14.54 -7.66 -9.73
N GLY A 307 -15.06 -6.48 -9.41
CA GLY A 307 -16.51 -6.22 -9.40
C GLY A 307 -17.11 -6.07 -10.79
N LEU A 308 -16.39 -5.48 -11.75
CA LEU A 308 -16.88 -5.26 -13.12
C LEU A 308 -16.68 -6.45 -14.06
N ALA A 309 -15.69 -7.32 -13.81
CA ALA A 309 -15.33 -8.42 -14.69
C ALA A 309 -16.50 -9.33 -15.06
N PRO A 310 -17.42 -9.73 -14.15
CA PRO A 310 -18.58 -10.53 -14.51
C PRO A 310 -19.47 -9.85 -15.56
N TYR A 311 -19.70 -8.55 -15.42
CA TYR A 311 -20.53 -7.75 -16.33
C TYR A 311 -19.91 -7.62 -17.71
N LEU A 312 -18.61 -7.32 -17.75
CA LEU A 312 -17.87 -7.17 -19.00
C LEU A 312 -17.75 -8.50 -19.74
N ALA A 313 -17.53 -9.60 -19.01
CA ALA A 313 -17.48 -10.94 -19.60
C ALA A 313 -18.83 -11.35 -20.15
N TYR A 314 -19.93 -11.07 -19.44
CA TYR A 314 -21.28 -11.37 -19.92
C TYR A 314 -21.61 -10.62 -21.21
N TYR A 315 -21.33 -9.31 -21.24
CA TYR A 315 -21.52 -8.47 -22.41
C TYR A 315 -20.69 -8.92 -23.62
N ALA A 316 -19.41 -9.26 -23.41
CA ALA A 316 -18.54 -9.74 -24.48
C ALA A 316 -19.05 -11.05 -25.10
N ILE A 317 -19.67 -11.93 -24.29
CA ILE A 317 -20.27 -13.17 -24.79
C ILE A 317 -21.55 -12.89 -25.60
N GLU A 318 -22.42 -12.00 -25.12
CA GLU A 318 -23.61 -11.59 -25.88
C GLU A 318 -23.24 -10.94 -27.22
N GLU A 319 -22.22 -10.08 -27.22
CA GLU A 319 -21.70 -9.48 -28.45
C GLU A 319 -21.17 -10.56 -29.40
N TRP A 320 -20.36 -11.49 -28.91
CA TRP A 320 -19.84 -12.61 -29.70
C TRP A 320 -20.95 -13.44 -30.35
N LEU A 321 -22.03 -13.72 -29.61
CA LEU A 321 -23.22 -14.42 -30.11
C LEU A 321 -24.02 -13.62 -31.14
N SER A 322 -23.96 -12.29 -31.10
CA SER A 322 -24.65 -11.40 -32.03
C SER A 322 -23.89 -11.14 -33.34
N MET A 323 -22.60 -11.50 -33.39
CA MET A 323 -21.80 -11.30 -34.61
C MET A 323 -22.25 -12.27 -35.71
N PRO A 324 -22.46 -11.79 -36.95
CA PRO A 324 -22.71 -12.66 -38.09
C PRO A 324 -21.42 -13.42 -38.40
N VAL A 325 -21.26 -14.61 -37.82
CA VAL A 325 -20.12 -15.50 -38.08
C VAL A 325 -20.21 -15.93 -39.55
N ALA A 326 -19.22 -15.52 -40.35
CA ALA A 326 -18.94 -16.17 -41.62
C ALA A 326 -18.50 -17.61 -41.30
N LEU A 327 -19.47 -18.52 -41.32
CA LEU A 327 -19.32 -19.93 -41.03
C LEU A 327 -18.34 -20.55 -42.02
N ASP A 328 -17.19 -21.00 -41.53
CA ASP A 328 -16.42 -22.01 -42.26
C ASP A 328 -15.92 -23.19 -41.40
N GLU A 329 -16.02 -23.20 -40.05
CA GLU A 329 -15.47 -24.36 -39.30
C GLU A 329 -16.08 -24.67 -37.92
N ILE A 330 -16.96 -23.84 -37.36
CA ILE A 330 -17.64 -24.12 -36.08
C ILE A 330 -19.14 -24.19 -36.35
N THR A 331 -19.78 -25.30 -35.98
CA THR A 331 -21.24 -25.40 -36.06
C THR A 331 -21.84 -24.38 -35.10
N VAL A 332 -22.84 -23.60 -35.55
CA VAL A 332 -23.50 -22.55 -34.73
C VAL A 332 -23.92 -23.12 -33.37
N GLU A 333 -24.35 -24.38 -33.34
CA GLU A 333 -24.79 -25.10 -32.15
C GLU A 333 -23.67 -25.28 -31.09
N GLU A 334 -22.43 -25.57 -31.50
CA GLU A 334 -21.29 -25.68 -30.57
C GLU A 334 -20.93 -24.31 -29.97
N SER A 335 -20.90 -23.25 -30.78
CA SER A 335 -20.60 -21.89 -30.29
C SER A 335 -21.61 -21.40 -29.25
N VAL A 336 -22.90 -21.67 -29.48
CA VAL A 336 -23.99 -21.34 -28.55
C VAL A 336 -23.89 -22.17 -27.26
N MET A 337 -23.57 -23.45 -27.36
CA MET A 337 -23.35 -24.32 -26.20
C MET A 337 -22.17 -23.83 -25.33
N TYR A 338 -21.02 -23.51 -25.92
CA TYR A 338 -19.86 -22.97 -25.20
C TYR A 338 -20.18 -21.62 -24.55
N ALA A 339 -20.86 -20.72 -25.26
CA ALA A 339 -21.29 -19.44 -24.70
C ALA A 339 -22.20 -19.63 -23.49
N THR A 340 -23.16 -20.53 -23.58
CA THR A 340 -24.12 -20.82 -22.50
C THR A 340 -23.43 -21.42 -21.28
N GLN A 341 -22.48 -22.35 -21.48
CA GLN A 341 -21.67 -22.91 -20.39
C GLN A 341 -20.81 -21.84 -19.71
N LEU A 342 -20.19 -20.95 -20.48
CA LEU A 342 -19.38 -19.86 -19.95
C LEU A 342 -20.23 -18.83 -19.20
N GLN A 343 -21.41 -18.46 -19.73
CA GLN A 343 -22.37 -17.60 -19.05
C GLN A 343 -22.85 -18.21 -17.73
N THR A 344 -23.14 -19.52 -17.72
CA THR A 344 -23.55 -20.24 -16.51
C THR A 344 -22.43 -20.27 -15.48
N PHE A 345 -21.18 -20.51 -15.90
CA PHE A 345 -20.02 -20.44 -15.02
C PHE A 345 -19.82 -19.04 -14.44
N LEU A 346 -19.89 -17.99 -15.27
CA LEU A 346 -19.78 -16.61 -14.82
C LEU A 346 -20.88 -16.26 -13.81
N ALA A 347 -22.13 -16.60 -14.10
CA ALA A 347 -23.27 -16.33 -13.22
C ALA A 347 -23.17 -17.09 -11.87
N THR A 348 -22.69 -18.33 -11.88
CA THR A 348 -22.69 -19.20 -10.69
C THR A 348 -21.43 -19.12 -9.84
N GLN A 349 -20.28 -18.71 -10.41
CA GLN A 349 -18.99 -18.73 -9.71
C GLN A 349 -18.38 -17.33 -9.54
N VAL A 350 -18.47 -16.48 -10.56
CA VAL A 350 -17.72 -15.21 -10.60
C VAL A 350 -18.61 -14.02 -10.25
N ALA A 351 -19.87 -14.07 -10.67
CA ALA A 351 -20.91 -13.10 -10.33
C ALA A 351 -21.59 -13.39 -8.98
N ASP A 352 -21.27 -14.52 -8.33
CA ASP A 352 -21.76 -14.78 -6.98
C ASP A 352 -21.23 -13.67 -6.06
N ALA A 353 -22.14 -12.94 -5.44
CA ALA A 353 -21.80 -11.86 -4.52
C ALA A 353 -20.89 -12.36 -3.38
N LYS A 354 -20.96 -13.65 -3.02
CA LYS A 354 -20.06 -14.30 -2.05
C LYS A 354 -18.62 -14.37 -2.53
N PHE A 355 -18.39 -14.55 -3.84
CA PHE A 355 -17.04 -14.53 -4.42
C PHE A 355 -16.42 -13.15 -4.25
N PHE A 356 -17.11 -12.08 -4.65
CA PHE A 356 -16.65 -10.70 -4.45
C PHE A 356 -16.45 -10.40 -2.95
N GLY A 357 -17.43 -10.77 -2.12
CA GLY A 357 -17.37 -10.62 -0.66
C GLY A 357 -16.12 -11.23 -0.04
N THR A 358 -15.78 -12.45 -0.44
CA THR A 358 -14.60 -13.17 0.07
C THR A 358 -13.30 -12.58 -0.49
N ALA A 359 -13.26 -12.34 -1.80
CA ALA A 359 -12.09 -11.82 -2.49
C ALA A 359 -11.75 -10.40 -2.02
N ALA A 360 -12.73 -9.56 -1.68
CA ALA A 360 -12.52 -8.23 -1.12
C ALA A 360 -11.65 -8.24 0.14
N PHE A 361 -11.73 -9.29 0.97
CA PHE A 361 -10.88 -9.44 2.15
C PHE A 361 -9.61 -10.24 1.92
N VAL A 362 -9.55 -11.14 0.94
CA VAL A 362 -8.36 -11.97 0.66
C VAL A 362 -7.35 -11.26 -0.24
N VAL A 363 -7.81 -10.62 -1.31
CA VAL A 363 -6.98 -9.90 -2.29
C VAL A 363 -6.07 -8.85 -1.65
N PRO A 364 -6.52 -8.01 -0.69
CA PRO A 364 -5.65 -7.05 -0.01
C PRO A 364 -4.38 -7.66 0.58
N TRP A 365 -4.49 -8.85 1.18
CA TRP A 365 -3.34 -9.54 1.75
C TRP A 365 -2.39 -10.03 0.66
N ILE A 366 -2.93 -10.63 -0.41
CA ILE A 366 -2.13 -11.09 -1.55
C ILE A 366 -1.39 -9.91 -2.19
N VAL A 367 -2.08 -8.79 -2.43
CA VAL A 367 -1.50 -7.57 -2.99
C VAL A 367 -0.45 -7.00 -2.04
N LEU A 368 -0.77 -6.84 -0.76
CA LEU A 368 0.17 -6.31 0.23
C LEU A 368 1.45 -7.16 0.32
N PHE A 369 1.33 -8.48 0.42
CA PHE A 369 2.50 -9.38 0.49
C PHE A 369 3.26 -9.42 -0.82
N GLY A 370 2.58 -9.55 -1.95
CA GLY A 370 3.18 -9.60 -3.28
C GLY A 370 3.96 -8.33 -3.60
N PHE A 371 3.35 -7.16 -3.42
CA PHE A 371 4.03 -5.87 -3.60
C PHE A 371 5.17 -5.69 -2.61
N THR A 372 5.00 -6.09 -1.35
CA THR A 372 6.09 -5.97 -0.36
C THR A 372 7.29 -6.80 -0.74
N ILE A 373 7.10 -8.06 -1.15
CA ILE A 373 8.20 -8.93 -1.59
C ILE A 373 8.85 -8.34 -2.85
N GLY A 374 8.05 -7.97 -3.87
CA GLY A 374 8.57 -7.39 -5.11
C GLY A 374 9.39 -6.12 -4.88
N MET A 375 8.88 -5.21 -4.04
CA MET A 375 9.52 -3.93 -3.75
C MET A 375 10.75 -4.06 -2.86
N VAL A 376 10.81 -5.07 -1.99
CA VAL A 376 12.04 -5.41 -1.28
C VAL A 376 13.10 -5.90 -2.26
N VAL A 377 12.74 -6.77 -3.21
CA VAL A 377 13.68 -7.26 -4.24
C VAL A 377 14.20 -6.10 -5.09
N VAL A 378 13.30 -5.25 -5.60
CA VAL A 378 13.66 -4.04 -6.37
C VAL A 378 14.58 -3.12 -5.56
N GLY A 379 14.20 -2.80 -4.32
CA GLY A 379 15.00 -1.94 -3.44
C GLY A 379 16.37 -2.52 -3.09
N VAL A 380 16.51 -3.85 -3.00
CA VAL A 380 17.82 -4.51 -2.83
C VAL A 380 18.67 -4.34 -4.08
N LEU A 381 18.12 -4.61 -5.26
CA LEU A 381 18.82 -4.48 -6.53
C LEU A 381 19.27 -3.03 -6.79
N GLU A 382 18.36 -2.06 -6.62
CA GLU A 382 18.67 -0.64 -6.71
C GLU A 382 19.72 -0.22 -5.66
N GLY A 383 19.54 -0.65 -4.42
CA GLY A 383 20.46 -0.35 -3.32
C GLY A 383 21.86 -0.89 -3.57
N MET A 384 21.98 -2.07 -4.19
CA MET A 384 23.25 -2.64 -4.62
C MET A 384 23.86 -1.83 -5.77
N PHE A 385 23.08 -1.55 -6.81
CA PHE A 385 23.53 -0.82 -7.99
C PHE A 385 23.99 0.61 -7.63
N PHE A 386 23.10 1.43 -7.08
CA PHE A 386 23.45 2.82 -6.71
C PHE A 386 24.40 2.89 -5.52
N GLY A 387 24.37 1.89 -4.63
CA GLY A 387 25.32 1.78 -3.53
C GLY A 387 26.77 1.59 -4.00
N LEU A 388 26.98 0.98 -5.16
CA LEU A 388 28.29 0.77 -5.81
C LEU A 388 28.67 1.92 -6.75
N VAL A 389 27.72 2.41 -7.54
CA VAL A 389 27.95 3.38 -8.62
C VAL A 389 28.11 4.81 -8.10
N MET A 390 27.22 5.28 -7.21
CA MET A 390 27.22 6.68 -6.75
C MET A 390 28.52 7.17 -6.08
N PRO A 391 29.24 6.34 -5.28
CA PRO A 391 30.53 6.73 -4.70
C PRO A 391 31.62 7.04 -5.73
N MET A 392 31.50 6.51 -6.96
CA MET A 392 32.45 6.80 -8.04
C MET A 392 32.33 8.26 -8.51
N PHE A 393 31.11 8.81 -8.52
CA PHE A 393 30.83 10.18 -8.96
C PHE A 393 30.93 11.21 -7.84
N ARG A 394 30.61 10.83 -6.59
CA ARG A 394 30.65 11.73 -5.43
C ARG A 394 31.41 11.09 -4.26
N PRO A 395 32.75 11.19 -4.22
CA PRO A 395 33.54 10.59 -3.15
C PRO A 395 33.21 11.21 -1.79
N ALA A 396 33.14 10.37 -0.75
CA ALA A 396 32.67 10.77 0.57
C ALA A 396 33.57 11.84 1.22
N PRO A 397 33.00 12.74 2.05
CA PRO A 397 33.80 13.69 2.84
C PRO A 397 34.85 13.00 3.72
N ILE A 398 34.52 11.81 4.26
CA ILE A 398 35.44 10.98 5.06
C ILE A 398 36.55 10.38 4.20
N ASP A 399 36.28 9.99 2.95
CA ASP A 399 37.33 9.54 2.03
C ASP A 399 38.23 10.70 1.61
N LYS A 400 37.68 11.90 1.44
CA LYS A 400 38.48 13.12 1.24
C LYS A 400 39.34 13.40 2.49
N ALA A 401 38.77 13.31 3.69
CA ALA A 401 39.48 13.52 4.95
C ALA A 401 40.54 12.43 5.22
N ALA A 402 40.28 11.17 4.89
CA ALA A 402 41.24 10.06 5.02
C ALA A 402 42.35 10.16 3.97
N ARG A 403 42.04 10.59 2.74
CA ARG A 403 43.05 10.91 1.70
C ARG A 403 43.90 12.09 2.13
N LEU A 404 43.29 13.18 2.64
CA LEU A 404 43.99 14.33 3.20
C LEU A 404 44.87 13.95 4.38
N ARG A 405 44.36 13.15 5.33
CA ARG A 405 45.14 12.65 6.47
C ARG A 405 46.31 11.79 6.04
N ARG A 406 46.12 10.87 5.09
CA ARG A 406 47.21 10.05 4.51
C ARG A 406 48.24 10.91 3.77
N LYS A 407 47.79 12.00 3.14
CA LYS A 407 48.66 12.96 2.46
C LYS A 407 49.48 13.73 3.48
N LEU A 408 48.86 14.27 4.52
CA LEU A 408 49.49 14.95 5.66
C LEU A 408 50.42 14.05 6.48
N SER A 409 50.14 12.75 6.59
CA SER A 409 51.02 11.80 7.30
C SER A 409 52.22 11.36 6.47
N ARG A 410 52.17 11.54 5.15
CA ARG A 410 53.26 11.19 4.22
C ARG A 410 54.14 12.40 3.91
N ASP A 411 53.57 13.59 3.91
CA ASP A 411 54.26 14.88 3.89
C ASP A 411 53.78 15.73 5.07
N PRO A 412 54.37 15.56 6.26
CA PRO A 412 54.22 16.51 7.34
C PRO A 412 55.03 17.76 6.95
N ALA A 413 54.35 18.81 6.52
CA ALA A 413 54.96 20.12 6.32
C ALA A 413 55.43 20.73 7.65
#